data_AF-A0A959LNM7-F1
#
_entry.id   AF-A0A959LNM7-F1
#
_cell.length_a   1.000
_cell.length_b   1.000
_cell.length_c   1.000
_cell.angle_alpha   90.00
_cell.angle_beta   90.00
_cell.angle_gamma   90.00
#
_symmetry.space_group_name_H-M   'P 1'
#
loop_
_entity.id
_entity.type
_entity.pdbx_description
1 polymer ?
#
loop_
_entity_poly.entity_id
_entity_poly.type
_entity_poly.pdbx_seq_one_letter_code
_entity_poly.pdbx_strand_id
1 'polypeptide(L)'
;MQKLILTLALCFITATSIAKSTYGGGRNNSSCSKFYIGLSTGINNESGLLGVNFDVPVTGYFSLGAGLGLSSWGYKSYGEARFYFSECNRGWALGLGATYNTGLQDMIVEMPTTIGTTDVTMDWQPVANIMFSGYRFFNLGRGGHRFYLQLGWSQRMNSTPYVVTSNHVLTSDGTTA
;
A
#
# COMPACT_ATOMS: atom_id res chain seq x y z
N MET A 1 4.41 -1.77 -31.27
CA MET A 1 3.56 -0.78 -30.55
C MET A 1 2.89 -1.34 -29.29
N GLN A 2 2.40 -2.58 -29.29
CA GLN A 2 1.77 -3.22 -28.12
C GLN A 2 2.67 -3.28 -26.86
N LYS A 3 3.98 -3.53 -27.03
CA LYS A 3 4.95 -3.52 -25.92
C LYS A 3 5.13 -2.13 -25.29
N LEU A 4 5.00 -1.06 -26.07
CA LEU A 4 5.17 0.33 -25.59
C LEU A 4 3.94 0.80 -24.80
N ILE A 5 2.74 0.33 -25.19
CA ILE A 5 1.49 0.57 -24.45
C ILE A 5 1.53 -0.17 -23.11
N LEU A 6 2.11 -1.37 -23.04
CA LEU A 6 2.27 -2.11 -21.79
C LEU A 6 3.28 -1.42 -20.85
N THR A 7 4.38 -0.87 -21.37
CA THR A 7 5.36 -0.11 -20.57
C THR A 7 4.77 1.24 -20.11
N LEU A 8 3.99 1.92 -20.95
CA LEU A 8 3.26 3.13 -20.53
C LEU A 8 2.17 2.81 -19.49
N ALA A 9 1.45 1.70 -19.63
CA ALA A 9 0.47 1.26 -18.65
C ALA A 9 1.11 0.84 -17.31
N LEU A 10 2.32 0.26 -17.33
CA LEU A 10 3.10 -0.03 -16.12
C LEU A 10 3.67 1.23 -15.44
N CYS A 11 3.88 2.32 -16.19
CA CYS A 11 4.39 3.59 -15.64
C CYS A 11 3.29 4.52 -15.12
N PHE A 12 2.01 4.20 -15.31
CA PHE A 12 0.88 4.93 -14.73
C PHE A 12 0.35 4.24 -13.47
N ILE A 13 1.26 3.93 -12.56
CA ILE A 13 0.95 3.63 -11.16
C ILE A 13 0.87 4.99 -10.44
N THR A 14 -0.26 5.68 -10.59
CA THR A 14 -0.46 7.01 -9.99
C THR A 14 -1.58 6.95 -8.95
N ALA A 15 -1.23 7.26 -7.71
CA ALA A 15 -2.23 7.44 -6.65
C ALA A 15 -2.81 8.85 -6.75
N THR A 16 -4.12 8.97 -6.89
CA THR A 16 -4.82 10.28 -6.95
C THR A 16 -5.62 10.49 -5.67
N SER A 17 -5.47 11.64 -5.03
CA SER A 17 -6.23 12.01 -3.84
C SER A 17 -7.11 13.22 -4.11
N ILE A 18 -8.41 13.03 -3.92
CA ILE A 18 -9.44 14.04 -3.95
C ILE A 18 -9.59 14.63 -2.54
N ALA A 19 -9.41 15.95 -2.41
CA ALA A 19 -9.68 16.65 -1.16
C ALA A 19 -11.19 16.87 -1.00
N LYS A 20 -11.74 16.65 0.20
CA LYS A 20 -13.08 17.14 0.55
C LYS A 20 -12.92 18.25 1.58
N SER A 21 -13.18 19.49 1.16
CA SER A 21 -13.33 20.61 2.09
C SER A 21 -14.75 20.58 2.67
N THR A 22 -14.90 20.25 3.95
CA THR A 22 -16.21 20.31 4.62
C THR A 22 -16.58 21.77 4.88
N TYR A 23 -17.45 22.30 4.01
CA TYR A 23 -18.42 23.41 4.18
C TYR A 23 -17.98 24.76 4.79
N GLY A 24 -18.23 25.85 4.03
CA GLY A 24 -18.73 27.12 4.58
C GLY A 24 -17.77 28.31 4.62
N GLY A 25 -17.88 29.21 3.63
CA GLY A 25 -17.63 30.65 3.79
C GLY A 25 -16.18 31.14 3.63
N GLY A 26 -15.95 31.97 2.60
CA GLY A 26 -14.78 32.85 2.51
C GLY A 26 -13.78 32.47 1.42
N ARG A 27 -13.90 33.12 0.27
CA ARG A 27 -13.09 32.92 -0.95
C ARG A 27 -11.61 33.32 -0.82
N ASN A 28 -11.17 33.79 0.36
CA ASN A 28 -9.89 34.50 0.54
C ASN A 28 -9.00 34.04 1.72
N ASN A 29 -9.32 32.96 2.43
CA ASN A 29 -8.35 32.31 3.32
C ASN A 29 -7.96 30.97 2.70
N SER A 30 -6.72 30.86 2.23
CA SER A 30 -6.13 29.63 1.72
C SER A 30 -5.89 28.64 2.86
N SER A 31 -6.98 28.16 3.47
CA SER A 31 -6.94 27.08 4.46
C SER A 31 -6.49 25.81 3.75
N CYS A 32 -5.44 25.17 4.26
CA CYS A 32 -5.05 23.84 3.83
C CYS A 32 -6.27 22.89 3.92
N SER A 33 -6.33 21.89 3.03
CA SER A 33 -7.42 20.90 3.07
C SER A 33 -7.34 20.10 4.37
N LYS A 34 -8.50 19.77 4.94
CA LYS A 34 -8.59 19.06 6.23
C LYS A 34 -8.75 17.54 6.08
N PHE A 35 -9.05 17.07 4.88
CA PHE A 35 -9.28 15.67 4.60
C PHE A 35 -9.07 15.34 3.13
N TYR A 36 -8.44 14.19 2.89
CA TYR A 36 -8.25 13.64 1.55
C TYR A 36 -8.77 12.21 1.51
N ILE A 37 -9.45 11.90 0.41
CA ILE A 37 -9.79 10.53 0.01
C ILE A 37 -9.09 10.28 -1.30
N GLY A 38 -8.34 9.21 -1.43
CA GLY A 38 -7.70 8.89 -2.68
C GLY A 38 -7.74 7.42 -3.01
N LEU A 39 -7.32 7.16 -4.25
CA LEU A 39 -7.06 5.84 -4.77
C LEU A 39 -5.55 5.67 -4.84
N SER A 40 -5.08 4.52 -4.40
CA SER A 40 -3.68 4.13 -4.46
C SER A 40 -3.59 2.85 -5.27
N THR A 41 -2.54 2.75 -6.08
CA THR A 41 -2.19 1.54 -6.80
C THR A 41 -0.67 1.43 -6.78
N GLY A 42 -0.15 0.21 -6.84
CA GLY A 42 1.27 -0.02 -7.01
C GLY A 42 1.75 -1.40 -6.63
N ILE A 43 3.03 -1.63 -6.89
CA ILE A 43 3.69 -2.88 -6.52
C ILE A 43 4.23 -2.68 -5.10
N ASN A 44 3.75 -3.51 -4.17
CA ASN A 44 4.20 -3.53 -2.78
C ASN A 44 4.08 -2.20 -2.01
N ASN A 45 3.11 -1.35 -2.36
CA ASN A 45 2.80 -0.18 -1.53
C ASN A 45 1.91 -0.56 -0.32
N GLU A 46 1.65 0.40 0.55
CA GLU A 46 0.85 0.27 1.78
C GLU A 46 -0.59 -0.18 1.53
N SER A 47 -1.19 0.25 0.42
CA SER A 47 -2.55 -0.10 0.01
C SER A 47 -2.63 -1.40 -0.81
N GLY A 48 -1.48 -1.93 -1.25
CA GLY A 48 -1.39 -3.07 -2.16
C GLY A 48 -1.50 -2.68 -3.64
N LEU A 49 -1.95 -3.64 -4.46
CA LEU A 49 -2.14 -3.46 -5.90
C LEU A 49 -3.13 -2.34 -6.22
N LEU A 50 -4.23 -2.28 -5.46
CA LEU A 50 -5.27 -1.27 -5.58
C LEU A 50 -5.95 -1.05 -4.24
N GLY A 51 -6.13 0.19 -3.81
CA GLY A 51 -6.82 0.50 -2.57
C GLY A 51 -7.31 1.93 -2.46
N VAL A 52 -8.08 2.17 -1.42
CA VAL A 52 -8.58 3.48 -1.02
C VAL A 52 -7.77 3.95 0.18
N ASN A 53 -7.33 5.20 0.13
CA ASN A 53 -6.63 5.86 1.23
C ASN A 53 -7.43 7.05 1.75
N PHE A 54 -7.28 7.26 3.05
CA PHE A 54 -7.81 8.39 3.80
C PHE A 54 -6.64 9.06 4.47
N ASP A 55 -6.53 10.38 4.30
CA ASP A 55 -5.45 11.15 4.90
C ASP A 55 -6.03 12.36 5.62
N VAL A 56 -5.70 12.46 6.91
CA VAL A 56 -6.19 13.47 7.85
C VAL A 56 -4.99 14.35 8.25
N PRO A 57 -4.82 15.52 7.61
CA PRO A 57 -3.95 16.59 8.10
C PRO A 57 -4.25 16.94 9.55
N VAL A 58 -3.30 16.69 10.45
CA VAL A 58 -3.38 17.09 11.85
C VAL A 58 -2.76 18.47 12.02
N THR A 59 -1.64 18.73 11.33
CA THR A 59 -1.00 20.04 11.24
C THR A 59 -0.67 20.37 9.77
N GLY A 60 -0.09 21.54 9.51
CA GLY A 60 0.41 21.90 8.17
C GLY A 60 1.60 21.07 7.69
N TYR A 61 2.24 20.31 8.58
CA TYR A 61 3.43 19.50 8.31
C TYR A 61 3.25 18.03 8.70
N PHE A 62 2.08 17.65 9.21
CA PHE A 62 1.86 16.31 9.74
C PHE A 62 0.46 15.81 9.39
N SER A 63 0.38 14.54 9.01
CA SER A 63 -0.88 13.88 8.73
C SER A 63 -0.90 12.44 9.19
N LEU A 64 -2.11 11.92 9.41
CA LEU A 64 -2.36 10.52 9.69
C LEU A 64 -3.09 9.91 8.50
N GLY A 65 -2.49 8.86 7.94
CA GLY A 65 -3.03 8.09 6.84
C GLY A 65 -3.59 6.76 7.32
N ALA A 66 -4.68 6.32 6.70
CA ALA A 66 -5.16 4.95 6.83
C ALA A 66 -5.80 4.51 5.51
N GLY A 67 -5.88 3.21 5.27
CA GLY A 67 -6.52 2.73 4.06
C GLY A 67 -6.71 1.23 4.01
N LEU A 68 -7.42 0.81 2.97
CA LEU A 68 -7.78 -0.57 2.69
C LEU A 68 -7.55 -0.85 1.21
N GLY A 69 -7.10 -2.04 0.87
CA GLY A 69 -6.91 -2.44 -0.52
C GLY A 69 -6.65 -3.92 -0.72
N LEU A 70 -6.39 -4.27 -1.96
CA LEU A 70 -6.11 -5.62 -2.43
C LEU A 70 -4.60 -5.80 -2.54
N SER A 71 -4.08 -6.86 -1.95
CA SER A 71 -2.67 -7.26 -2.00
C SER A 71 -2.56 -8.62 -2.67
N SER A 72 -1.34 -9.00 -3.08
CA SER A 72 -1.07 -10.38 -3.44
C SER A 72 -1.33 -11.33 -2.27
N TRP A 73 -1.22 -10.86 -1.03
CA TRP A 73 -1.40 -11.63 0.20
C TRP A 73 -2.79 -11.46 0.85
N GLY A 74 -3.84 -11.32 0.02
CA GLY A 74 -5.22 -11.11 0.46
C GLY A 74 -5.61 -9.64 0.60
N TYR A 75 -6.55 -9.35 1.51
CA TYR A 75 -6.93 -7.97 1.81
C TYR A 75 -5.87 -7.31 2.68
N LYS A 76 -5.56 -6.04 2.40
CA LYS A 76 -4.55 -5.26 3.10
C LYS A 76 -5.17 -4.03 3.72
N SER A 77 -4.83 -3.78 4.98
CA SER A 77 -5.15 -2.55 5.70
C SER A 77 -3.87 -1.92 6.20
N TYR A 78 -3.84 -0.59 6.31
CA TYR A 78 -2.69 0.10 6.89
C TYR A 78 -3.08 1.34 7.68
N GLY A 79 -2.17 1.73 8.56
CA GLY A 79 -2.17 3.01 9.24
C GLY A 79 -0.77 3.60 9.24
N GLU A 80 -0.66 4.90 9.06
CA GLU A 80 0.63 5.58 9.01
C GLU A 80 0.57 7.02 9.49
N ALA A 81 1.75 7.52 9.87
CA ALA A 81 2.00 8.90 10.17
C ALA A 81 2.96 9.47 9.12
N ARG A 82 2.64 10.64 8.57
CA ARG A 82 3.45 11.31 7.55
C ARG A 82 3.90 12.68 8.02
N PHE A 83 5.19 12.96 7.88
CA PHE A 83 5.80 14.25 8.12
C PHE A 83 6.18 14.90 6.79
N TYR A 84 5.76 16.14 6.57
CA TYR A 84 5.96 16.89 5.35
C TYR A 84 7.04 17.96 5.54
N PHE A 85 7.87 18.16 4.53
CA PHE A 85 8.89 19.22 4.54
C PHE A 85 8.33 20.57 4.07
N SER A 86 7.05 20.65 3.73
CA SER A 86 6.39 21.87 3.26
C SER A 86 4.98 21.96 3.82
N GLU A 87 4.49 23.20 3.95
CA GLU A 87 3.17 23.47 4.49
C GLU A 87 2.03 22.88 3.64
N CYS A 88 0.86 22.77 4.26
CA CYS A 88 -0.36 22.21 3.70
C CYS A 88 -0.22 20.77 3.20
N ASN A 89 0.68 19.98 3.80
CA ASN A 89 0.88 18.56 3.47
C ASN A 89 1.11 18.35 1.97
N ARG A 90 2.00 19.17 1.40
CA ARG A 90 2.45 19.10 0.00
C ARG A 90 3.96 18.91 -0.04
N GLY A 91 4.50 18.70 -1.24
CA GLY A 91 5.95 18.59 -1.39
C GLY A 91 6.47 17.19 -1.07
N TRP A 92 7.65 17.14 -0.51
CA TRP A 92 8.26 15.90 -0.02
C TRP A 92 7.72 15.53 1.36
N ALA A 93 7.60 14.24 1.63
CA ALA A 93 7.23 13.75 2.95
C ALA A 93 7.91 12.42 3.28
N LEU A 94 8.02 12.11 4.57
CA LEU A 94 8.42 10.80 5.09
C LEU A 94 7.23 10.20 5.86
N GLY A 95 6.98 8.92 5.65
CA GLY A 95 5.94 8.15 6.32
C GLY A 95 6.53 7.00 7.11
N LEU A 96 5.93 6.74 8.27
CA LEU A 96 6.18 5.56 9.09
C LEU A 96 4.81 4.96 9.44
N GLY A 97 4.66 3.65 9.31
CA GLY A 97 3.39 3.02 9.57
C GLY A 97 3.47 1.51 9.75
N ALA A 98 2.29 0.91 9.87
CA ALA A 98 2.12 -0.52 9.91
C ALA A 98 1.07 -0.95 8.88
N THR A 99 1.27 -2.13 8.32
CA THR A 99 0.33 -2.77 7.40
C THR A 99 -0.05 -4.14 7.94
N TYR A 100 -1.26 -4.59 7.65
CA TYR A 100 -1.77 -5.91 7.98
C TYR A 100 -2.39 -6.52 6.74
N ASN A 101 -2.01 -7.77 6.43
CA ASN A 101 -2.56 -8.56 5.33
C ASN A 101 -3.30 -9.75 5.93
N THR A 102 -4.49 -10.06 5.42
CA THR A 102 -5.33 -11.14 5.95
C THR A 102 -4.80 -12.54 5.64
N GLY A 103 -3.93 -12.69 4.64
CA GLY A 103 -3.56 -14.01 4.14
C GLY A 103 -4.60 -14.59 3.18
N LEU A 104 -4.32 -15.79 2.69
CA LEU A 104 -5.13 -16.59 1.76
C LEU A 104 -5.06 -18.06 2.19
N GLN A 105 -6.16 -18.78 2.14
CA GLN A 105 -6.23 -20.19 2.51
C GLN A 105 -6.31 -21.08 1.26
N ASP A 106 -5.88 -22.33 1.40
CA ASP A 106 -5.99 -23.37 0.37
C ASP A 106 -5.34 -22.97 -0.97
N MET A 107 -4.23 -22.23 -0.90
CA MET A 107 -3.50 -21.82 -2.09
C MET A 107 -2.75 -23.01 -2.68
N ILE A 108 -3.05 -23.35 -3.93
CA ILE A 108 -2.36 -24.40 -4.67
C ILE A 108 -1.25 -23.75 -5.49
N VAL A 109 -0.01 -24.14 -5.22
CA VAL A 109 1.16 -23.66 -5.96
C VAL A 109 1.98 -24.85 -6.42
N GLU A 110 2.29 -24.88 -7.70
CA GLU A 110 3.19 -25.87 -8.28
C GLU A 110 4.61 -25.60 -7.79
N MET A 111 5.18 -26.53 -7.01
CA MET A 111 6.49 -26.37 -6.39
C MET A 111 7.35 -27.63 -6.51
N PRO A 112 8.69 -27.49 -6.55
CA PRO A 112 9.60 -28.63 -6.49
C PRO A 112 9.55 -29.28 -5.10
N THR A 113 9.23 -30.56 -5.07
CA THR A 113 9.24 -31.40 -3.86
C THR A 113 10.27 -32.52 -3.99
N THR A 114 10.46 -33.31 -2.93
CA THR A 114 11.41 -34.44 -2.93
C THR A 114 11.07 -35.53 -3.96
N ILE A 115 9.83 -35.56 -4.46
CA ILE A 115 9.35 -36.52 -5.45
C ILE A 115 9.20 -35.92 -6.86
N GLY A 116 9.60 -34.67 -7.06
CA GLY A 116 9.43 -33.92 -8.30
C GLY A 116 8.54 -32.69 -8.13
N THR A 117 8.20 -32.03 -9.23
CA THR A 117 7.30 -30.87 -9.20
C THR A 117 5.86 -31.34 -9.02
N THR A 118 5.19 -30.85 -7.98
CA THR A 118 3.79 -31.22 -7.69
C THR A 118 3.03 -30.03 -7.12
N ASP A 119 1.70 -30.16 -7.12
CA ASP A 119 0.79 -29.17 -6.57
C ASP A 119 0.81 -29.26 -5.04
N VAL A 120 1.31 -28.21 -4.40
CA VAL A 120 1.39 -28.12 -2.95
C VAL A 120 0.32 -27.14 -2.47
N THR A 121 -0.57 -27.62 -1.60
CA THR A 121 -1.54 -26.76 -0.90
C THR A 121 -0.87 -26.11 0.31
N MET A 122 -1.03 -24.79 0.42
CA MET A 122 -0.49 -24.00 1.52
C MET A 122 -1.47 -22.92 1.97
N ASP A 123 -1.42 -22.63 3.26
CA ASP A 123 -2.13 -21.51 3.87
C ASP A 123 -1.17 -20.36 4.08
N TRP A 124 -1.46 -19.24 3.41
CA TRP A 124 -0.77 -17.98 3.61
C TRP A 124 -1.33 -17.33 4.86
N GLN A 125 -0.53 -17.30 5.90
CA GLN A 125 -0.94 -16.76 7.20
C GLN A 125 -1.11 -15.24 7.14
N PRO A 126 -1.93 -14.66 8.03
CA PRO A 126 -1.99 -13.21 8.18
C PRO A 126 -0.63 -12.63 8.57
N VAL A 127 -0.28 -11.49 7.98
CA VAL A 127 1.05 -10.88 8.15
C VAL A 127 0.95 -9.39 8.47
N ALA A 128 1.54 -9.00 9.60
CA ALA A 128 1.82 -7.62 9.93
C ALA A 128 3.21 -7.20 9.46
N ASN A 129 3.34 -5.96 8.99
CA ASN A 129 4.62 -5.36 8.61
C ASN A 129 4.74 -3.95 9.16
N ILE A 130 5.96 -3.54 9.51
CA ILE A 130 6.32 -2.14 9.73
C ILE A 130 6.85 -1.59 8.42
N MET A 131 6.44 -0.37 8.07
CA MET A 131 6.84 0.28 6.83
C MET A 131 7.42 1.66 7.06
N PHE A 132 8.40 2.01 6.23
CA PHE A 132 8.95 3.34 6.08
C PHE A 132 8.85 3.76 4.62
N SER A 133 8.43 4.99 4.34
CA SER A 133 8.19 5.47 2.98
C SER A 133 8.62 6.91 2.78
N GLY A 134 9.19 7.22 1.63
CA GLY A 134 9.35 8.57 1.12
C GLY A 134 8.29 8.88 0.06
N TYR A 135 7.72 10.07 0.15
CA TYR A 135 6.66 10.53 -0.75
C TYR A 135 7.06 11.82 -1.47
N ARG A 136 6.57 11.97 -2.70
CA ARG A 136 6.54 13.24 -3.41
C ARG A 136 5.12 13.54 -3.86
N PHE A 137 4.52 14.55 -3.26
CA PHE A 137 3.19 15.06 -3.61
C PHE A 137 3.28 16.18 -4.65
N PHE A 138 2.43 16.08 -5.66
CA PHE A 138 2.29 17.04 -6.75
C PHE A 138 0.87 17.60 -6.76
N ASN A 139 0.74 18.88 -7.09
CA ASN A 139 -0.55 19.56 -7.13
C ASN A 139 -1.27 19.19 -8.43
N LEU A 140 -2.53 18.78 -8.33
CA LEU A 140 -3.36 18.48 -9.50
C LEU A 140 -4.40 19.59 -9.67
N GLY A 141 -4.17 20.51 -10.61
CA GLY A 141 -5.07 21.62 -10.91
C GLY A 141 -5.24 22.64 -9.78
N ARG A 142 -6.37 23.37 -9.78
CA ARG A 142 -6.66 24.47 -8.84
C ARG A 142 -7.54 24.06 -7.65
N GLY A 143 -8.06 22.84 -7.62
CA GLY A 143 -9.05 22.35 -6.64
C GLY A 143 -8.46 21.77 -5.35
N GLY A 144 -7.17 22.01 -5.08
CA GLY A 144 -6.50 21.44 -3.91
C GLY A 144 -6.20 19.94 -4.00
N HIS A 145 -6.59 19.27 -5.10
CA HIS A 145 -6.24 17.88 -5.40
C HIS A 145 -4.73 17.69 -5.47
N ARG A 146 -4.31 16.46 -5.18
CA ARG A 146 -2.91 16.07 -5.24
C ARG A 146 -2.78 14.63 -5.72
N PHE A 147 -1.68 14.35 -6.40
CA PHE A 147 -1.24 12.98 -6.66
C PHE A 147 0.12 12.80 -6.01
N TYR A 148 0.49 11.57 -5.70
CA TYR A 148 1.80 11.30 -5.12
C TYR A 148 2.49 10.11 -5.77
N LEU A 149 3.81 10.17 -5.72
CA LEU A 149 4.68 9.02 -5.92
C LEU A 149 5.28 8.64 -4.58
N GLN A 150 5.51 7.35 -4.41
CA GLN A 150 6.01 6.79 -3.17
C GLN A 150 7.06 5.74 -3.47
N LEU A 151 8.09 5.73 -2.62
CA LEU A 151 9.06 4.66 -2.52
C LEU A 151 9.17 4.29 -1.05
N GLY A 152 9.29 3.00 -0.74
CA GLY A 152 9.36 2.59 0.66
C GLY A 152 10.05 1.25 0.85
N TRP A 153 10.25 0.95 2.12
CA TRP A 153 10.74 -0.31 2.63
C TRP A 153 9.76 -0.84 3.67
N SER A 154 9.60 -2.16 3.72
CA SER A 154 8.67 -2.83 4.62
C SER A 154 9.33 -4.07 5.19
N GLN A 155 9.20 -4.26 6.51
CA GLN A 155 9.73 -5.40 7.23
C GLN A 155 8.60 -6.19 7.86
N ARG A 156 8.61 -7.49 7.60
CA ARG A 156 7.67 -8.43 8.20
C ARG A 156 7.93 -8.60 9.69
N MET A 157 6.86 -8.59 10.49
CA MET A 157 6.92 -8.81 11.93
C MET A 157 6.78 -10.29 12.31
N ASN A 158 6.10 -11.09 11.48
CA ASN A 158 5.89 -12.52 11.71
C ASN A 158 7.04 -13.36 11.12
N SER A 159 7.42 -14.43 11.79
CA SER A 159 8.46 -15.36 11.32
C SER A 159 7.94 -16.29 10.22
N THR A 160 6.71 -16.78 10.36
CA THR A 160 6.13 -17.85 9.54
C THR A 160 5.02 -17.31 8.63
N PRO A 161 5.31 -17.03 7.35
CA PRO A 161 4.35 -16.39 6.43
C PRO A 161 3.36 -17.37 5.79
N TYR A 162 3.69 -18.65 5.74
CA TYR A 162 2.86 -19.69 5.16
C TYR A 162 3.07 -21.00 5.91
N VAL A 163 2.06 -21.87 5.85
CA VAL A 163 2.07 -23.22 6.40
C VAL A 163 1.68 -24.16 5.27
N VAL A 164 2.47 -25.22 5.07
CA VAL A 164 2.14 -26.25 4.07
C VAL A 164 1.10 -27.19 4.67
N THR A 165 -0.09 -27.26 4.05
CA THR A 165 -1.20 -28.11 4.52
C THR A 165 -1.26 -29.44 3.77
N SER A 166 -0.68 -29.52 2.58
CA SER A 166 -0.47 -30.80 1.91
C SER A 166 0.60 -31.64 2.62
N ASN A 167 0.48 -32.97 2.61
CA ASN A 167 1.46 -33.89 3.20
C ASN A 167 2.79 -33.99 2.41
N HIS A 168 3.17 -32.93 1.70
CA HIS A 168 4.37 -32.87 0.87
C HIS A 168 5.53 -32.21 1.63
N VAL A 169 6.73 -32.80 1.52
CA VAL A 169 7.97 -32.25 2.08
C VAL A 169 8.66 -31.41 1.00
N LEU A 170 8.88 -30.14 1.29
CA LEU A 170 9.59 -29.23 0.39
C LEU A 170 11.10 -29.51 0.43
N THR A 171 11.77 -29.37 -0.72
CA THR A 171 13.24 -29.52 -0.82
C THR A 171 14.01 -28.32 -0.30
N SER A 172 13.32 -27.21 0.00
CA SER A 172 13.87 -26.01 0.64
C SER A 172 13.02 -25.58 1.84
N ASP A 173 13.61 -24.80 2.74
CA ASP A 173 13.08 -24.39 4.06
C ASP A 173 11.61 -23.97 4.05
N GLY A 174 10.73 -24.94 4.30
CA GLY A 174 9.33 -24.76 4.64
C GLY A 174 9.09 -25.40 6.00
N THR A 175 8.49 -24.66 6.93
CA THR A 175 8.00 -25.27 8.17
C THR A 175 6.74 -26.05 7.82
N THR A 176 6.83 -27.38 7.89
CA THR A 176 5.67 -28.28 7.83
C THR A 176 4.81 -28.04 9.07
N ALA A 177 3.48 -28.04 8.89
CA ALA A 177 2.51 -27.92 9.99
C ALA A 177 2.70 -29.01 11.05
#